data_AF-A0A6B3B1K2-F1
#
_entry.id   AF-A0A6B3B1K2-F1
#
_cell.length_a   1.000
_cell.length_b   1.000
_cell.length_c   1.000
_cell.angle_alpha   90.00
_cell.angle_beta   90.00
_cell.angle_gamma   90.00
#
_symmetry.space_group_name_H-M   'P 1'
#
loop_
_entity.id
_entity.type
_entity.pdbx_description
1 polymer ?
#
loop_
_entity_poly.entity_id
_entity_poly.type
_entity_poly.pdbx_seq_one_letter_code
_entity_poly.pdbx_strand_id
1 'polypeptide(L)'
;RALSAGRPDLAAALLGPWRELYGDGLRLEAVHHGRTGTGPGSLRLAARTVGLAAEQGVRAVLTNAVRYADPGQGPVADVLDAAR
;
A
#
# COMPACT_ATOMS: atom_id res chain seq x y z
N ARG A 1 3.79 -8.03 -1.67
CA ARG A 1 3.68 -9.05 -0.59
C ARG A 1 4.86 -9.06 0.38
N ALA A 2 6.09 -8.71 -0.03
CA ALA A 2 7.28 -8.75 0.82
C ALA A 2 7.12 -8.03 2.18
N LEU A 3 6.65 -6.77 2.20
CA LEU A 3 6.43 -6.03 3.45
C LEU A 3 5.39 -6.66 4.38
N SER A 4 4.29 -7.18 3.82
CA SER A 4 3.24 -7.87 4.60
C SER A 4 3.78 -9.13 5.27
N ALA A 5 4.69 -9.83 4.59
CA ALA A 5 5.41 -10.99 5.09
C ALA A 5 6.60 -10.64 6.01
N GLY A 6 6.88 -9.36 6.26
CA GLY A 6 7.98 -8.93 7.12
C GLY A 6 9.37 -9.07 6.48
N ARG A 7 9.44 -8.96 5.15
CA ARG A 7 10.68 -9.04 4.36
C ARG A 7 11.04 -7.68 3.75
N PRO A 8 11.53 -6.71 4.55
CA PRO A 8 11.90 -5.38 4.05
C PRO A 8 13.11 -5.42 3.11
N ASP A 9 14.01 -6.38 3.30
CA ASP A 9 15.15 -6.69 2.43
C ASP A 9 14.69 -6.98 0.99
N LEU A 10 13.73 -7.89 0.85
CA LEU A 10 13.15 -8.24 -0.44
C LEU A 10 12.35 -7.06 -1.00
N ALA A 11 11.66 -6.31 -0.15
CA ALA A 11 10.91 -5.13 -0.59
C ALA A 11 11.82 -4.05 -1.17
N ALA A 12 12.97 -3.78 -0.55
CA ALA A 12 13.97 -2.83 -1.04
C ALA A 12 14.54 -3.26 -2.40
N ALA A 13 14.90 -4.54 -2.55
CA ALA A 13 15.39 -5.06 -3.83
C ALA A 13 14.36 -4.90 -4.96
N LEU A 14 13.08 -5.13 -4.65
CA LEU A 14 11.98 -4.97 -5.62
C LEU A 14 11.74 -3.52 -6.05
N LEU A 15 12.30 -2.51 -5.38
CA LEU A 15 12.19 -1.12 -5.81
C LEU A 15 13.11 -0.77 -6.99
N GLY A 16 14.17 -1.55 -7.25
CA GLY A 16 15.21 -1.24 -8.25
C GLY A 16 14.63 -0.87 -9.62
N PRO A 17 13.85 -1.76 -10.27
CA PRO A 17 13.28 -1.48 -11.60
C PRO A 17 12.36 -0.25 -11.60
N TRP A 18 11.63 0.00 -10.52
CA TRP A 18 10.74 1.15 -10.42
C TRP A 18 11.51 2.47 -10.26
N ARG A 19 12.65 2.45 -9.57
CA ARG A 19 13.51 3.63 -9.48
C ARG A 19 14.12 3.99 -10.81
N GLU A 20 14.54 2.99 -11.59
CA GLU A 20 15.08 3.21 -12.94
C GLU A 20 14.04 3.86 -13.86
N LEU A 21 12.78 3.42 -13.77
CA LEU A 21 11.71 3.93 -14.63
C LEU A 21 11.16 5.30 -14.20
N TYR A 22 11.03 5.54 -12.90
CA TYR A 22 10.30 6.72 -12.38
C TYR A 22 11.20 7.75 -11.68
N GLY A 23 12.45 7.40 -11.34
CA GLY A 23 13.38 8.27 -10.63
C GLY A 23 12.74 8.91 -9.39
N ASP A 24 12.89 10.23 -9.28
CA ASP A 24 12.33 11.05 -8.20
C ASP A 24 10.80 11.16 -8.23
N GLY A 25 10.14 10.62 -9.27
CA GLY A 25 8.69 10.48 -9.35
C GLY A 25 8.14 9.31 -8.55
N LEU A 26 8.97 8.33 -8.16
CA LEU A 26 8.53 7.14 -7.44
C LEU A 26 7.99 7.49 -6.04
N ARG A 27 6.83 6.93 -5.69
CA ARG A 27 6.21 7.08 -4.36
C ARG A 27 5.87 5.73 -3.78
N LEU A 28 5.93 5.63 -2.45
CA LEU A 28 5.39 4.47 -1.73
C LEU A 28 4.06 4.84 -1.08
N GLU A 29 3.04 4.05 -1.37
CA GLU A 29 1.69 4.25 -0.86
C GLU A 29 1.53 3.63 0.54
N ALA A 30 1.10 4.43 1.51
CA ALA A 30 0.69 3.96 2.83
C ALA A 30 -0.83 4.02 2.96
N VAL A 31 -1.46 2.89 3.29
CA VAL A 31 -2.92 2.76 3.46
C VAL A 31 -3.23 2.13 4.81
N HIS A 32 -4.16 2.75 5.55
CA HIS A 32 -4.69 2.19 6.78
C HIS A 32 -6.22 2.29 6.82
N HIS A 33 -6.88 1.14 7.00
CA HIS A 33 -8.34 1.00 7.07
C HIS A 33 -8.80 0.44 8.42
N GLY A 34 -8.02 0.60 9.49
CA GLY A 34 -8.36 0.02 10.81
C GLY A 34 -8.26 -1.50 10.89
N ARG A 35 -7.74 -2.19 9.86
CA ARG A 35 -7.63 -3.65 9.84
C ARG A 35 -6.53 -4.16 10.77
N THR A 36 -6.74 -5.32 11.38
CA THR A 36 -5.73 -6.01 12.20
C THR A 36 -4.76 -6.83 11.33
N GLY A 37 -3.72 -7.38 11.94
CA GLY A 37 -2.73 -8.23 11.25
C GLY A 37 -1.66 -7.44 10.49
N THR A 38 -1.18 -8.01 9.37
CA THR A 38 -0.06 -7.48 8.58
C THR A 38 -0.37 -7.31 7.10
N GLY A 39 -1.62 -7.56 6.71
CA GLY A 39 -2.09 -7.49 5.33
C GLY A 39 -2.52 -6.08 4.89
N PRO A 40 -3.09 -5.96 3.68
CA PRO A 40 -3.64 -4.70 3.16
C PRO A 40 -4.60 -4.01 4.12
N GLY A 41 -4.44 -2.70 4.30
CA GLY A 41 -5.23 -1.86 5.22
C GLY A 41 -4.82 -1.97 6.71
N SER A 42 -3.86 -2.84 7.06
CA SER A 42 -3.40 -2.96 8.44
C SER A 42 -2.42 -1.86 8.84
N LEU A 43 -2.47 -1.46 10.12
CA LEU A 43 -1.52 -0.46 10.66
C LEU A 43 -0.07 -0.93 10.51
N ARG A 44 0.20 -2.23 10.71
CA ARG A 44 1.56 -2.77 10.62
C ARG A 44 2.12 -2.65 9.21
N LEU A 45 1.32 -2.93 8.18
CA LEU A 45 1.77 -2.76 6.80
C LEU A 45 1.98 -1.29 6.44
N ALA A 46 1.08 -0.40 6.87
CA ALA A 46 1.24 1.03 6.66
C ALA A 46 2.55 1.55 7.28
N ALA A 47 2.80 1.22 8.55
CA ALA A 47 4.02 1.61 9.25
C ALA A 47 5.29 1.05 8.59
N ARG A 48 5.28 -0.23 8.18
CA ARG A 48 6.40 -0.84 7.43
C ARG A 48 6.64 -0.15 6.09
N THR A 49 5.59 0.31 5.42
CA THR A 49 5.72 1.00 4.14
C THR A 49 6.33 2.38 4.33
N VAL A 50 5.89 3.14 5.34
CA VAL A 50 6.51 4.43 5.70
C VAL A 50 7.97 4.25 6.12
N GLY A 51 8.28 3.21 6.92
CA GLY A 51 9.64 2.88 7.32
C GLY A 51 10.54 2.55 6.13
N LEU A 52 10.10 1.68 5.22
CA LEU A 52 10.82 1.38 3.98
C LEU A 52 11.04 2.64 3.15
N ALA A 53 10.03 3.51 3.04
CA ALA A 53 10.14 4.76 2.29
C ALA A 53 11.25 5.65 2.86
N ALA A 54 11.30 5.81 4.19
CA ALA A 54 12.36 6.56 4.86
C ALA A 54 13.74 5.92 4.65
N GLU A 55 13.88 4.62 4.87
CA GLU A 55 15.15 3.88 4.72
C GLU A 55 15.71 3.96 3.31
N GLN A 56 14.82 3.93 2.32
CA GLN A 56 15.20 3.93 0.92
C GLN A 56 15.27 5.36 0.34
N GLY A 57 14.84 6.39 1.06
CA GLY A 57 14.75 7.75 0.52
C GLY A 57 13.70 7.89 -0.60
N VAL A 58 12.60 7.13 -0.53
CA VAL A 58 11.43 7.29 -1.40
C VAL A 58 10.37 8.08 -0.63
N ARG A 59 9.67 9.00 -1.31
CA ARG A 59 8.59 9.74 -0.66
C ARG A 59 7.38 8.83 -0.43
N ALA A 60 6.94 8.73 0.83
CA ALA A 60 5.68 8.10 1.17
C ALA A 60 4.49 9.03 0.87
N VAL A 61 3.36 8.45 0.47
CA VAL A 61 2.09 9.16 0.26
C VAL A 61 1.00 8.41 1.01
N LEU A 62 0.23 9.14 1.82
CA LEU A 62 -0.96 8.60 2.47
C LEU A 62 -2.13 8.62 1.48
N THR A 63 -2.80 7.49 1.31
CA THR A 63 -3.97 7.35 0.43
C THR A 63 -5.05 6.51 1.13
N ASN A 64 -6.23 6.43 0.51
CA ASN A 64 -7.36 5.65 1.02
C ASN A 64 -7.71 4.41 0.15
N ALA A 65 -7.05 4.21 -0.99
CA ALA A 65 -7.40 3.15 -1.95
C ALA A 65 -8.93 3.09 -2.24
N VAL A 66 -9.52 4.25 -2.54
CA VAL A 66 -10.98 4.45 -2.65
C VAL A 66 -11.58 3.58 -3.74
N ARG A 67 -12.70 2.91 -3.45
CA ARG A 67 -13.43 2.05 -4.40
C ARG A 67 -14.84 2.56 -4.73
N TYR A 68 -15.32 3.53 -3.98
CA TYR A 68 -16.65 4.11 -4.09
C TYR A 68 -16.62 5.55 -3.57
N ALA A 69 -17.49 6.41 -4.10
CA ALA A 69 -17.48 7.84 -3.80
C ALA A 69 -17.99 8.13 -2.38
N ASP A 70 -19.02 7.41 -1.95
CA ASP A 70 -19.72 7.65 -0.70
C ASP A 70 -19.62 6.47 0.26
N PRO A 71 -19.52 6.68 1.59
CA PRO A 71 -19.41 5.60 2.57
C PRO A 71 -20.53 4.56 2.52
N GLY A 72 -21.74 4.95 2.09
CA GLY A 72 -22.91 4.06 1.99
C GLY A 72 -22.89 3.11 0.79
N GLN A 73 -21.94 3.27 -0.14
CA GLN A 73 -21.89 2.50 -1.38
C GLN A 73 -21.13 1.16 -1.26
N GLY A 74 -20.66 0.81 -0.06
CA GLY A 74 -20.00 -0.47 0.22
C GLY A 74 -20.78 -1.70 -0.29
N PRO A 75 -22.08 -1.86 0.06
CA PRO A 75 -22.87 -3.01 -0.41
C PRO A 75 -22.99 -3.12 -1.93
N VAL A 76 -23.07 -1.98 -2.63
CA VAL A 76 -23.10 -1.97 -4.10
C VAL A 76 -21.77 -2.45 -4.66
N ALA A 77 -20.66 -1.98 -4.10
CA ALA A 77 -19.32 -2.42 -4.50
C ALA A 77 -19.13 -3.93 -4.28
N ASP A 78 -19.66 -4.49 -3.20
CA ASP A 78 -19.59 -5.93 -2.92
C ASP A 78 -20.35 -6.76 -3.96
N VAL A 79 -21.55 -6.33 -4.38
CA VAL A 79 -22.31 -6.99 -5.46
C VAL A 79 -21.55 -6.93 -6.78
N LEU A 80 -20.98 -5.76 -7.12
CA LEU A 80 -20.18 -5.60 -8.34
C LEU A 80 -18.92 -6.48 -8.32
N ASP A 81 -18.34 -6.73 -7.15
CA ASP A 81 -17.20 -7.64 -7.00
C ASP A 81 -17.57 -9.11 -7.15
N ALA A 82 -18.74 -9.52 -6.67
CA ALA A 82 -19.23 -10.89 -6.79
C ALA A 82 -19.61 -11.27 -8.24
N ALA A 83 -19.90 -10.28 -9.08
CA ALA A 83 -20.27 -10.48 -10.48
C ALA A 83 -19.05 -10.55 -11.45
N ARG A 84 -17.82 -10.40 -10.94
CA ARG A 84 -16.58 -10.42 -11.74
C ARG A 84 -16.00 -11.81 -11.87
#